data_AF-A0A7S7B0A8-F1
#
_entry.id   AF-A0A7S7B0A8-F1
#
_cell.length_a   1.000
_cell.length_b   1.000
_cell.length_c   1.000
_cell.angle_alpha   90.00
_cell.angle_beta   90.00
_cell.angle_gamma   90.00
#
_symmetry.space_group_name_H-M   'P 1'
#
loop_
_entity.id
_entity.type
_entity.pdbx_description
1 polymer ?
#
loop_
_entity_poly.entity_id
_entity_poly.type
_entity_poly.pdbx_seq_one_letter_code
_entity_poly.pdbx_strand_id
1 'polypeptide(L)'
;MNEQEKQPKTWGTYVARVLIVLFFAGVLFMLSTPLISKYNQTHYTMRSCTIDHANYYEQRTVATSKNLAIHTTDCGTLEYNARVSGEELQSLETKINDYRGQQLDFGFGKFQFWSGPKMVYTVGGIE
;
A
#
# COMPACT_ATOMS: atom_id res chain seq x y z
N MET A 1 52.53 10.09 21.61
CA MET A 1 51.98 11.38 21.14
C MET A 1 50.88 11.03 20.14
N ASN A 2 49.63 11.35 20.46
CA ASN A 2 48.47 11.01 19.62
C ASN A 2 48.40 11.95 18.42
N GLU A 3 48.60 11.40 17.23
CA GLU A 3 48.34 12.06 15.97
C GLU A 3 46.82 12.16 15.80
N GLN A 4 46.25 13.32 16.12
CA GLN A 4 44.87 13.62 15.75
C GLN A 4 44.82 13.87 14.25
N GLU A 5 44.38 12.86 13.52
CA GLU A 5 44.07 12.87 12.10
C GLU A 5 43.06 14.00 11.81
N LYS A 6 43.56 15.12 11.27
CA LYS A 6 42.72 16.23 10.82
C LYS A 6 41.89 15.76 9.63
N GLN A 7 40.66 15.36 9.90
CA GLN A 7 39.62 15.13 8.89
C GLN A 7 39.59 16.30 7.89
N PRO A 8 39.74 16.04 6.57
CA PRO A 8 39.83 17.10 5.59
C PRO A 8 38.51 17.87 5.51
N LYS A 9 38.58 19.22 5.54
CA LYS A 9 37.44 20.15 5.51
C LYS A 9 36.43 19.88 4.38
N THR A 10 36.81 19.16 3.34
CA THR A 10 35.98 18.77 2.20
C THR A 10 34.98 17.66 2.52
N TRP A 11 35.25 16.81 3.52
CA TRP A 11 34.40 15.67 3.87
C TRP A 11 33.06 16.13 4.46
N GLY A 12 33.08 17.14 5.34
CA GLY A 12 31.88 17.73 5.92
C GLY A 12 30.94 18.36 4.89
N THR A 13 31.50 19.00 3.84
CA THR A 13 30.69 19.61 2.77
C THR A 13 30.06 18.56 1.85
N TYR A 14 30.78 17.46 1.57
CA TYR A 14 30.24 16.33 0.82
C TYR A 14 29.12 15.62 1.57
N VAL A 15 29.32 15.31 2.86
CA VAL A 15 28.31 14.67 3.70
C VAL A 15 27.06 15.56 3.81
N ALA A 16 27.22 16.88 4.01
CA ALA A 16 26.09 17.80 4.04
C ALA A 16 25.31 17.83 2.71
N ARG A 17 25.98 17.83 1.56
CA ARG A 17 25.32 17.76 0.24
C ARG A 17 24.56 16.46 0.04
N VAL A 18 25.14 15.32 0.43
CA VAL A 18 24.49 14.02 0.35
C VAL A 18 23.24 13.98 1.25
N LEU A 19 23.34 14.47 2.48
CA LEU A 19 22.19 14.54 3.39
C LEU A 19 21.07 15.44 2.86
N ILE A 20 21.40 16.57 2.23
CA ILE A 20 20.42 17.46 1.60
C ILE A 20 19.71 16.74 0.44
N VAL A 21 20.44 16.06 -0.44
CA VAL A 21 19.85 15.31 -1.56
C VAL A 21 18.94 14.19 -1.04
N LEU A 22 19.38 13.45 -0.02
CA LEU A 22 18.57 12.40 0.61
C LEU A 22 17.32 12.96 1.28
N PHE A 23 17.43 14.12 1.92
CA PHE A 23 16.28 14.80 2.53
C PHE A 23 15.26 15.21 1.45
N PHE A 24 15.69 15.86 0.37
CA PHE A 24 14.80 16.23 -0.74
C PHE A 24 14.19 15.01 -1.43
N ALA A 25 14.97 13.95 -1.65
CA ALA A 25 14.44 12.70 -2.19
C ALA A 25 13.38 12.08 -1.26
N GLY A 26 13.61 12.09 0.06
CA GLY A 26 12.64 11.63 1.05
C GLY A 26 11.36 12.47 1.07
N VAL A 27 11.47 13.79 0.98
CA VAL A 27 10.32 14.71 0.92
C VAL A 27 9.53 14.50 -0.37
N LEU A 28 10.19 14.40 -1.52
CA LEU A 28 9.53 14.08 -2.80
C LEU A 28 8.84 12.73 -2.75
N PHE A 29 9.46 11.73 -2.14
CA PHE A 29 8.85 10.42 -1.94
C PHE A 29 7.58 10.51 -1.08
N MET A 30 7.64 11.22 0.07
CA MET A 30 6.46 11.44 0.91
C MET A 30 5.33 12.13 0.17
N LEU A 31 5.61 13.18 -0.62
CA LEU A 31 4.61 13.91 -1.39
C LEU A 31 4.04 13.11 -2.56
N SER A 32 4.81 12.17 -3.12
CA SER A 32 4.35 11.34 -4.25
C SER A 32 3.24 10.36 -3.84
N THR A 33 3.24 9.88 -2.59
CA THR A 33 2.29 8.86 -2.12
C THR A 33 0.81 9.31 -2.15
N PRO A 34 0.40 10.49 -1.62
CA PRO A 34 -0.99 10.94 -1.74
C PRO A 34 -1.39 11.25 -3.18
N LEU A 35 -0.46 11.75 -4.02
CA LEU A 35 -0.71 12.04 -5.43
C LEU A 35 -1.00 10.76 -6.22
N ILE A 36 -0.21 9.71 -5.99
CA ILE A 36 -0.39 8.42 -6.65
C ILE A 36 -1.67 7.74 -6.18
N SER A 37 -2.00 7.82 -4.88
CA SER A 37 -3.27 7.32 -4.35
C SER A 37 -4.47 7.97 -5.04
N LYS A 38 -4.47 9.31 -5.16
CA LYS A 38 -5.54 10.04 -5.86
C LYS A 38 -5.61 9.70 -7.35
N TYR A 39 -4.46 9.54 -8.02
CA TYR A 39 -4.43 9.15 -9.43
C TYR A 39 -5.01 7.74 -9.64
N ASN A 40 -4.71 6.79 -8.76
CA ASN A 40 -5.21 5.43 -8.84
C ASN A 40 -6.73 5.33 -8.60
N GLN A 41 -7.34 6.29 -7.90
CA GLN A 41 -8.81 6.37 -7.76
C GLN A 41 -9.51 6.69 -9.08
N THR A 42 -8.87 7.47 -9.97
CA THR A 42 -9.46 7.86 -11.27
C THR A 42 -8.91 7.05 -12.45
N HIS A 43 -7.76 6.39 -12.27
CA HIS A 43 -7.11 5.57 -13.28
C HIS A 43 -6.80 4.19 -12.74
N TYR A 44 -7.75 3.30 -12.95
CA TYR A 44 -7.68 1.91 -12.56
C TYR A 44 -7.88 1.00 -13.77
N THR A 45 -7.48 -0.25 -13.62
CA THR A 45 -7.79 -1.35 -14.52
C THR A 45 -8.70 -2.33 -13.80
N MET A 46 -9.80 -2.68 -14.46
CA MET A 46 -10.71 -3.72 -13.99
C MET A 46 -10.14 -5.09 -14.29
N ARG A 47 -10.21 -6.00 -13.33
CA ARG A 47 -9.90 -7.41 -13.55
C ARG A 47 -10.85 -8.27 -12.71
N SER A 48 -11.45 -9.23 -13.38
CA SER A 48 -12.34 -10.24 -12.80
C SER A 48 -11.51 -11.32 -12.14
N CYS A 49 -11.78 -11.60 -10.86
CA CYS A 49 -11.08 -12.61 -10.09
C CYS A 49 -12.07 -13.51 -9.35
N THR A 50 -11.78 -14.80 -9.28
CA THR A 50 -12.62 -15.76 -8.56
C THR A 50 -12.25 -15.77 -7.08
N ILE A 51 -13.24 -15.52 -6.23
CA ILE A 51 -13.06 -15.45 -4.78
C ILE A 51 -12.86 -16.84 -4.20
N ASP A 52 -11.78 -17.03 -3.45
CA ASP A 52 -11.67 -18.19 -2.56
C ASP A 52 -12.16 -17.82 -1.15
N HIS A 53 -11.55 -16.82 -0.51
CA HIS A 53 -12.00 -16.34 0.81
C HIS A 53 -11.41 -14.96 1.12
N ALA A 54 -11.98 -14.25 2.09
CA ALA A 54 -11.43 -13.03 2.64
C ALA A 54 -11.10 -13.21 4.13
N ASN A 55 -10.07 -12.51 4.60
CA ASN A 55 -9.61 -12.54 5.98
C ASN A 55 -9.33 -11.12 6.49
N TYR A 56 -10.02 -10.73 7.56
CA TYR A 56 -9.70 -9.52 8.32
C TYR A 56 -8.54 -9.78 9.28
N TYR A 57 -7.51 -8.94 9.23
CA TYR A 57 -6.43 -8.99 10.22
C TYR A 57 -5.96 -7.61 10.65
N GLU A 58 -5.61 -7.54 11.94
CA GLU A 58 -4.97 -6.37 12.52
C GLU A 58 -3.47 -6.58 12.58
N GLN A 59 -2.73 -5.77 11.84
CA GLN A 59 -1.28 -5.76 11.93
C GLN A 59 -0.87 -4.75 13.00
N ARG A 60 -0.43 -5.27 14.15
CA ARG A 60 0.10 -4.45 15.24
C ARG A 60 1.49 -3.91 14.87
N THR A 61 1.51 -2.75 14.20
CA THR A 61 2.72 -1.92 14.06
C THR A 61 2.61 -0.67 14.93
N VAL A 62 3.56 0.27 14.83
CA VAL A 62 3.54 1.56 15.57
C VAL A 62 2.23 2.33 15.35
N ALA A 63 1.55 2.07 14.24
CA ALA A 63 0.12 2.33 14.06
C ALA A 63 -0.60 0.99 13.88
N THR A 64 -1.63 0.70 14.70
CA THR A 64 -2.50 -0.46 14.47
C THR A 64 -3.18 -0.29 13.11
N SER A 65 -2.72 -1.02 12.10
CA SER A 65 -3.32 -0.99 10.76
C SER A 65 -4.28 -2.16 10.62
N LYS A 66 -5.52 -1.85 10.27
CA LYS A 66 -6.56 -2.83 9.99
C LYS A 66 -6.56 -3.10 8.49
N ASN A 67 -6.46 -4.36 8.10
CA ASN A 67 -6.34 -4.76 6.70
C ASN A 67 -7.34 -5.88 6.39
N LEU A 68 -7.73 -5.95 5.13
CA LEU A 68 -8.52 -7.04 4.59
C LEU A 68 -7.74 -7.68 3.45
N ALA A 69 -7.43 -8.97 3.57
CA ALA A 69 -6.85 -9.76 2.49
C ALA A 69 -7.95 -10.57 1.81
N ILE A 70 -8.07 -10.45 0.50
CA ILE A 70 -9.00 -11.21 -0.33
C ILE A 70 -8.19 -12.20 -1.15
N HIS A 71 -8.30 -13.48 -0.80
CA HIS A 71 -7.67 -14.57 -1.51
C HIS A 71 -8.52 -14.94 -2.72
N THR A 72 -7.89 -14.89 -3.89
CA THR A 72 -8.50 -15.29 -5.15
C THR A 72 -7.74 -16.47 -5.75
N THR A 73 -8.40 -17.27 -6.57
CA THR A 73 -7.77 -18.44 -7.18
C THR A 73 -6.91 -18.10 -8.41
N ASP A 74 -7.19 -16.97 -9.06
CA ASP A 74 -6.65 -16.60 -10.39
C ASP A 74 -5.87 -15.27 -10.39
N CYS A 75 -6.05 -14.42 -9.39
CA CYS A 75 -5.38 -13.12 -9.28
C CYS A 75 -4.39 -13.02 -8.11
N GLY A 76 -4.30 -14.04 -7.26
CA GLY A 76 -3.50 -14.03 -6.02
C GLY A 76 -4.22 -13.32 -4.88
N THR A 77 -3.48 -12.98 -3.83
CA THR A 77 -4.04 -12.27 -2.66
C THR A 77 -4.11 -10.77 -2.95
N LEU A 78 -5.31 -10.20 -2.81
CA LEU A 78 -5.58 -8.79 -2.99
C LEU A 78 -5.65 -8.12 -1.62
N GLU A 79 -4.80 -7.13 -1.36
CA GLU A 79 -4.83 -6.39 -0.10
C GLU A 79 -5.65 -5.11 -0.24
N TYR A 80 -6.62 -4.97 0.66
CA TYR A 80 -7.41 -3.77 0.83
C TYR A 80 -7.02 -3.08 2.14
N ASN A 81 -6.34 -1.94 1.99
CA ASN A 81 -5.94 -1.07 3.09
C ASN A 81 -6.73 0.23 2.98
N ALA A 82 -7.89 0.25 3.62
CA ALA A 82 -8.70 1.46 3.73
C ALA A 82 -8.59 2.02 5.15
N ARG A 83 -8.65 3.35 5.26
CA ARG A 83 -8.81 4.06 6.54
C ARG A 83 -10.26 3.97 7.05
N VAL A 84 -10.86 2.80 6.93
CA VAL A 84 -12.22 2.53 7.40
C VAL A 84 -12.18 1.88 8.78
N SER A 85 -13.30 1.91 9.48
CA SER A 85 -13.41 1.28 10.80
C SER A 85 -13.17 -0.23 10.70
N GLY A 86 -12.76 -0.86 11.81
CA GLY A 86 -12.56 -2.33 11.80
C GLY A 86 -13.85 -3.10 11.59
N GLU A 87 -14.97 -2.55 12.06
CA GLU A 87 -16.30 -3.11 11.87
C GLU A 87 -16.70 -3.11 10.40
N GLU A 88 -16.40 -2.03 9.66
CA GLU A 88 -16.61 -1.99 8.20
C GLU A 88 -15.77 -3.04 7.48
N LEU A 89 -14.51 -3.26 7.88
CA LEU A 89 -13.67 -4.29 7.26
C LEU A 89 -14.17 -5.71 7.57
N GLN A 90 -14.66 -5.97 8.78
CA GLN A 90 -15.26 -7.27 9.15
C GLN A 90 -16.59 -7.51 8.43
N SER A 91 -17.40 -6.46 8.26
CA SER A 91 -18.62 -6.52 7.44
C SER A 91 -18.26 -6.83 5.98
N LEU A 92 -17.24 -6.16 5.45
CA LEU A 92 -16.74 -6.35 4.09
C LEU A 92 -16.16 -7.76 3.88
N GLU A 93 -15.43 -8.29 4.86
CA GLU A 93 -14.97 -9.69 4.88
C GLU A 93 -16.13 -10.67 4.75
N THR A 94 -17.13 -10.52 5.62
CA THR A 94 -18.33 -11.38 5.62
C THR A 94 -19.00 -11.33 4.26
N LYS A 95 -19.20 -10.12 3.74
CA LYS A 95 -19.86 -9.90 2.47
C LYS A 95 -19.09 -10.49 1.29
N ILE A 96 -17.77 -10.37 1.27
CA ILE A 96 -16.94 -10.97 0.20
C ILE A 96 -16.95 -12.50 0.29
N ASN A 97 -16.96 -13.05 1.50
CA ASN A 97 -17.06 -14.50 1.72
C ASN A 97 -18.40 -15.07 1.22
N ASP A 98 -19.48 -14.29 1.17
CA ASP A 98 -20.75 -14.72 0.54
C ASP A 98 -20.62 -14.94 -0.99
N TYR A 99 -19.63 -14.30 -1.63
CA TYR A 99 -19.32 -14.47 -3.05
C TYR A 99 -18.24 -15.53 -3.30
N ARG A 100 -17.92 -16.37 -2.32
CA ARG A 100 -16.96 -17.47 -2.49
C ARG A 100 -17.33 -18.36 -3.69
N GLY A 101 -16.34 -18.61 -4.54
CA GLY A 101 -16.49 -19.38 -5.78
C GLY A 101 -17.08 -18.58 -6.95
N GLN A 102 -17.47 -17.32 -6.74
CA GLN A 102 -17.96 -16.43 -7.78
C GLN A 102 -16.84 -15.53 -8.31
N GLN A 103 -17.02 -15.02 -9.52
CA GLN A 103 -16.10 -14.07 -10.12
C GLN A 103 -16.58 -12.65 -9.81
N LEU A 104 -15.71 -11.85 -9.18
CA LEU A 104 -15.97 -10.44 -8.90
C LEU A 104 -14.96 -9.57 -9.64
N ASP A 105 -15.42 -8.42 -10.09
CA ASP A 105 -14.55 -7.44 -10.71
C ASP A 105 -13.90 -6.55 -9.65
N PHE A 106 -12.58 -6.45 -9.75
CA PHE A 106 -11.75 -5.64 -8.86
C PHE A 106 -11.03 -4.55 -9.63
N GLY A 107 -11.01 -3.37 -9.01
CA GLY A 107 -10.27 -2.23 -9.50
C GLY A 107 -8.84 -2.21 -8.99
N PHE A 108 -7.87 -2.27 -9.89
CA PHE A 108 -6.46 -2.16 -9.58
C PHE A 108 -5.94 -0.80 -10.02
N GLY A 109 -5.31 -0.06 -9.11
CA GLY A 109 -4.68 1.22 -9.45
C GLY A 109 -3.57 1.02 -10.49
N LYS A 110 -3.43 1.95 -11.45
CA LYS A 110 -2.39 1.88 -12.49
C LYS A 110 -0.97 1.82 -11.94
N PHE A 111 -0.72 2.48 -10.82
CA PHE A 111 0.59 2.53 -10.18
C PHE A 111 0.57 1.75 -8.87
N GLN A 112 1.12 0.55 -8.88
CA GLN A 112 1.31 -0.26 -7.68
C GLN A 112 2.80 -0.27 -7.32
N PHE A 113 3.14 0.25 -6.15
CA PHE A 113 4.48 0.08 -5.60
C PHE A 113 4.70 -1.37 -5.18
N TRP A 114 5.97 -1.75 -5.01
CA TRP A 114 6.53 -3.10 -4.84
C TRP A 114 5.84 -4.04 -3.83
N SER A 115 4.91 -3.54 -3.03
CA SER A 115 4.08 -4.27 -2.06
C SER A 115 2.92 -5.09 -2.67
N GLY A 116 2.99 -5.48 -3.94
CA GLY A 116 1.95 -6.30 -4.59
C GLY A 116 0.69 -5.53 -4.99
N PRO A 117 -0.31 -6.24 -5.57
CA PRO A 117 -1.50 -5.61 -6.13
C PRO A 117 -2.43 -5.08 -5.04
N LYS A 118 -2.47 -3.75 -4.92
CA LYS A 118 -3.43 -3.06 -4.04
C LYS A 118 -4.71 -2.77 -4.81
N MET A 119 -5.81 -3.25 -4.25
CA MET A 119 -7.15 -2.98 -4.74
C MET A 119 -7.57 -1.56 -4.33
N VAL A 120 -8.22 -0.85 -5.25
CA VAL A 120 -8.73 0.50 -5.03
C VAL A 120 -10.23 0.49 -4.76
N TYR A 121 -10.98 -0.43 -5.36
CA TYR A 121 -12.41 -0.63 -5.14
C TYR A 121 -12.87 -2.01 -5.62
N THR A 122 -14.03 -2.46 -5.13
CA THR A 122 -14.79 -3.64 -5.59
C THR A 122 -15.98 -3.17 -6.44
N VAL A 123 -16.40 -3.95 -7.45
CA VAL A 123 -17.51 -3.55 -8.32
C VAL A 123 -18.80 -4.27 -7.93
N GLY A 124 -19.87 -3.49 -7.79
CA GLY A 124 -21.25 -3.95 -7.89
C GLY A 124 -21.77 -4.74 -6.70
N GLY A 125 -22.52 -4.09 -5.81
CA GLY A 125 -23.39 -4.75 -4.83
C GLY A 125 -22.76 -5.02 -3.47
N ILE A 126 -21.48 -4.69 -3.27
CA ILE A 126 -20.82 -4.69 -1.97
C ILE A 126 -20.95 -3.30 -1.30
N GLU A 127 -22.19 -2.81 -1.16
CA GLU A 127 -22.55 -1.65 -0.31
C GLU A 127 -22.93 -2.05 1.11
#